data_AF-A0A831NU21-F1
#
_entry.id   AF-A0A831NU21-F1
#
_cell.length_a   1.000
_cell.length_b   1.000
_cell.length_c   1.000
_cell.angle_alpha   90.00
_cell.angle_beta   90.00
_cell.angle_gamma   90.00
#
_symmetry.space_group_name_H-M   'P 1'
#
loop_
_entity.id
_entity.type
_entity.pdbx_description
1 polymer ?
#
loop_
_entity_poly.entity_id
_entity_poly.type
_entity_poly.pdbx_seq_one_letter_code
_entity_poly.pdbx_strand_id
1 'polypeptide(L)' 'MGRISKGARCCVEGCNERATHSVSFVEAQVLSTQGLRVVSTDGRRAYLCEKHYKLYKKLKKKQERLERWRMRAGI' A
#
# COMPACT_ATOMS: atom_id res chain seq x y z
N MET A 1 12.15 3.56 -13.50
CA MET A 1 11.04 4.34 -12.88
C MET A 1 9.84 4.28 -13.81
N GLY A 2 8.91 3.35 -13.56
CA GLY A 2 7.78 3.08 -14.45
C GLY A 2 6.83 4.27 -14.48
N ARG A 3 6.64 4.85 -15.67
CA ARG A 3 5.69 5.93 -15.92
C ARG A 3 4.29 5.40 -15.62
N ILE A 4 3.67 5.89 -14.54
CA ILE A 4 2.23 5.75 -14.36
C ILE A 4 1.58 6.53 -15.50
N SER A 5 1.05 5.79 -16.46
CA SER A 5 0.30 6.37 -17.57
C SER A 5 -0.93 7.06 -17.01
N LYS A 6 -0.91 8.38 -17.12
CA LYS A 6 -2.06 9.28 -17.28
C LYS A 6 -3.19 9.10 -16.24
N GLY A 7 -3.05 9.77 -15.10
CA GLY A 7 -4.21 10.21 -14.30
C GLY A 7 -4.80 9.22 -13.30
N ALA A 8 -4.12 8.11 -12.98
CA ALA A 8 -4.53 7.24 -11.88
C ALA A 8 -4.61 8.05 -10.58
N ARG A 9 -5.77 8.02 -9.93
CA ARG A 9 -5.99 8.64 -8.61
C ARG A 9 -5.64 7.63 -7.52
N CYS A 10 -5.34 8.13 -6.33
CA CYS A 10 -5.12 7.28 -5.18
C CYS A 10 -6.39 6.44 -4.91
N CYS A 11 -6.23 5.13 -4.77
CA CYS A 11 -7.30 4.19 -4.40
C CYS A 11 -7.77 4.35 -2.96
N VAL A 12 -7.24 5.31 -2.20
CA VAL A 12 -7.56 5.47 -0.77
C VAL A 12 -8.83 6.29 -0.64
N GLU A 13 -9.80 5.78 0.11
CA GLU A 13 -11.05 6.45 0.41
C GLU A 13 -10.75 7.79 1.13
N GLY A 14 -11.19 8.90 0.54
CA GLY A 14 -10.88 10.25 1.02
C GLY A 14 -9.58 10.87 0.48
N CYS A 15 -8.83 10.19 -0.40
CA CYS A 15 -7.65 10.75 -1.05
C CYS A 15 -7.93 11.16 -2.50
N ASN A 16 -7.70 12.45 -2.81
CA ASN A 16 -7.84 12.98 -4.17
C ASN A 16 -6.48 13.24 -4.86
N GLU A 17 -5.40 12.69 -4.30
CA GLU A 17 -4.06 12.91 -4.85
C GLU A 17 -3.80 12.02 -6.07
N ARG A 18 -2.89 12.49 -6.94
CA ARG A 18 -2.40 11.70 -8.08
C ARG A 18 -1.59 10.51 -7.57
N ALA A 19 -1.92 9.33 -8.08
CA ALA A 19 -1.13 8.15 -7.81
C ALA A 19 0.21 8.21 -8.56
N THR A 20 1.28 8.02 -7.80
CA THR A 20 2.67 8.00 -8.29
C THR A 20 3.28 6.61 -8.21
N HIS A 21 2.64 5.70 -7.45
CA HIS A 21 3.06 4.30 -7.33
C HIS A 21 1.90 3.34 -7.55
N SER A 22 2.19 2.23 -8.23
CA SER A 22 1.32 1.06 -8.30
C SER A 22 1.85 -0.02 -7.37
N VAL A 23 1.00 -0.57 -6.51
CA VAL A 23 1.32 -1.71 -5.64
C VAL A 23 0.24 -2.78 -5.78
N SER A 24 0.51 -3.99 -5.29
CA SER A 24 -0.50 -5.04 -5.25
C SER A 24 -1.61 -4.69 -4.25
N PHE A 25 -2.84 -5.12 -4.51
CA PHE A 25 -3.96 -4.89 -3.59
C PHE A 25 -3.69 -5.45 -2.19
N VAL A 26 -3.09 -6.63 -2.10
CA VAL A 26 -2.67 -7.27 -0.84
C VAL A 26 -1.72 -6.38 -0.05
N GLU A 27 -0.74 -5.76 -0.72
CA GLU A 27 0.19 -4.85 -0.07
C GLU A 27 -0.50 -3.58 0.41
N ALA A 28 -1.38 -2.99 -0.40
CA ALA A 28 -2.13 -1.81 -0.01
C ALA A 28 -3.09 -2.06 1.16
N GLN A 29 -3.52 -3.30 1.38
CA GLN A 29 -4.43 -3.67 2.47
C GLN A 29 -3.84 -3.38 3.86
N VAL A 30 -2.52 -3.29 4.01
CA VAL A 30 -1.88 -2.89 5.28
C VAL A 30 -2.27 -1.47 5.72
N LEU A 31 -2.69 -0.61 4.79
CA LEU A 31 -3.21 0.72 5.11
C LEU A 31 -4.53 0.63 5.89
N SER A 32 -5.30 -0.46 5.70
CA SER A 32 -6.51 -0.75 6.48
C SER A 32 -6.22 -0.92 7.97
N THR A 33 -4.99 -1.31 8.35
CA THR A 33 -4.56 -1.38 9.76
C THR A 33 -4.45 0.00 10.41
N GLN A 34 -4.46 1.09 9.62
CA GLN A 34 -4.57 2.46 10.09
C GLN A 34 -6.00 3.03 9.90
N GLY A 35 -6.98 2.19 9.55
CA GLY A 35 -8.34 2.62 9.24
C GLY A 35 -8.50 3.28 7.86
N LEU A 36 -7.48 3.21 7.00
CA LEU A 36 -7.56 3.73 5.63
C LEU A 36 -8.12 2.65 4.71
N ARG A 37 -9.30 2.89 4.13
CA ARG A 37 -9.92 1.95 3.20
C ARG A 37 -9.33 2.13 1.81
N VAL A 38 -8.79 1.05 1.23
CA VAL A 38 -8.24 1.06 -0.12
C VAL A 38 -9.19 0.34 -1.07
N VAL A 39 -9.63 1.04 -2.10
CA VAL A 39 -10.59 0.55 -3.10
C VAL A 39 -9.85 0.37 -4.42
N SER A 40 -9.52 -0.86 -4.79
CA SER A 40 -8.82 -1.16 -6.04
C SER A 40 -9.75 -1.04 -7.25
N THR A 41 -9.31 -0.31 -8.28
CA THR A 41 -10.09 -0.15 -9.52
C THR A 41 -10.10 -1.42 -10.38
N ASP A 42 -9.03 -2.20 -10.34
CA ASP A 42 -8.84 -3.43 -11.15
C ASP A 42 -8.94 -4.72 -10.28
N GLY A 43 -9.23 -4.58 -8.99
CA GLY A 43 -9.22 -5.69 -8.02
C GLY A 43 -7.83 -6.28 -7.70
N ARG A 44 -6.88 -6.24 -8.64
CA ARG A 44 -5.53 -6.83 -8.51
C ARG A 44 -4.46 -5.82 -8.08
N ARG A 45 -4.58 -4.58 -8.56
CA ARG A 45 -3.60 -3.51 -8.30
C ARG A 45 -4.27 -2.32 -7.61
N ALA A 46 -3.55 -1.73 -6.67
CA ALA A 46 -3.93 -0.50 -5.98
C ALA A 46 -2.94 0.61 -6.33
N TYR A 47 -3.47 1.78 -6.65
CA TYR A 47 -2.69 2.95 -6.99
C TYR A 47 -2.59 3.87 -5.77
N LEU A 48 -1.37 4.26 -5.40
CA LEU A 48 -1.09 5.06 -4.21
C LEU A 48 -0.34 6.34 -4.59
N CYS A 49 -0.66 7.45 -3.91
CA CYS A 49 0.14 8.66 -3.96
C CYS A 49 1.43 8.50 -3.13
N GLU A 50 2.38 9.43 -3.26
CA GLU A 50 3.63 9.42 -2.48
C GLU A 50 3.38 9.36 -0.97
N LYS A 51 2.39 10.11 -0.45
CA LYS A 51 2.09 10.17 0.98
C LYS A 51 1.64 8.81 1.52
N HIS A 52 0.70 8.17 0.83
CA HIS A 52 0.22 6.84 1.21
C HIS A 52 1.29 5.78 1.01
N TYR A 53 2.14 5.90 -0.01
CA TYR A 53 3.29 5.02 -0.20
C TYR A 53 4.29 5.11 0.96
N LYS A 54 4.55 6.31 1.50
CA LYS A 54 5.39 6.51 2.71
C LYS A 54 4.78 5.85 3.94
N LEU A 55 3.47 6.00 4.17
CA LEU A 55 2.74 5.36 5.27
C LEU A 55 2.79 3.83 5.14
N TYR A 56 2.44 3.33 3.95
CA TYR A 56 2.54 1.93 3.58
C TYR A 56 3.93 1.37 3.89
N LYS A 57 5.00 2.06 3.48
CA LYS A 57 6.39 1.60 3.68
C LYS A 57 6.77 1.52 5.16
N LYS A 58 6.26 2.41 6.01
CA LYS A 58 6.44 2.34 7.47
C LYS A 58 5.74 1.11 8.06
N LEU A 59 4.49 0.87 7.66
CA LEU A 59 3.72 -0.27 8.13
C LEU A 59 4.29 -1.60 7.63
N LYS A 60 4.67 -1.67 6.36
CA LYS A 60 5.32 -2.84 5.76
C LYS A 60 6.58 -3.22 6.53
N LYS A 61 7.45 -2.25 6.85
CA LYS A 61 8.65 -2.51 7.67
C LYS A 61 8.30 -3.07 9.05
N LYS A 62 7.22 -2.59 9.66
CA LYS A 62 6.77 -3.10 10.96
C LYS A 62 6.22 -4.52 10.86
N GLN A 63 5.42 -4.81 9.82
CA GLN A 63 4.93 -6.15 9.50
C GLN A 63 6.08 -7.11 9.22
N GLU A 64 6.99 -6.77 8.33
CA GLU A 64 8.15 -7.61 7.98
C GLU A 64 9.02 -7.91 9.21
N ARG A 65 9.18 -6.94 10.11
CA ARG A 65 9.87 -7.17 11.39
C ARG A 65 9.11 -8.18 12.26
N LEU A 66 7.80 -8.04 12.40
CA LEU A 66 6.96 -8.97 13.17
C LEU A 66 6.96 -10.38 12.54
N GLU A 67 6.82 -10.48 11.22
CA GLU A 67 6.88 -11.74 10.47
C GLU A 67 8.25 -12.40 10.64
N ARG A 68 9.34 -11.64 10.54
CA ARG A 68 10.69 -12.16 10.73
C ARG A 68 10.97 -12.63 12.16
N TRP A 69 10.32 -12.02 13.16
CA TRP A 69 10.38 -12.47 14.55
C TRP A 69 9.60 -13.77 14.74
N ARG A 70 8.42 -13.90 14.12
CA ARG A 70 7.65 -15.15 14.12
C ARG A 70 8.37 -16.29 13.43
N MET A 71 8.99 -16.03 12.28
CA MET A 71 9.77 -17.03 11.52
C MET A 71 11.03 -17.49 12.26
N ARG A 72 11.61 -16.66 13.14
CA ARG A 72 12.77 -17.02 13.97
C ARG A 72 12.41 -17.70 15.28
N ALA A 73 11.17 -17.56 15.77
CA ALA A 73 10.70 -18.22 16.99
C ALA A 73 10.23 -19.67 16.74
N GLY A 74 10.30 -20.15 15.50
CA GLY A 74 10.01 -21.53 15.12
C GLY A 74 11.28 -22.28 14.72
N ILE A 75 12.11 -22.63 15.72
CA ILE A 75 12.97 -23.83 15.83
C ILE A 75 13.64 -23.81 17.20
#